data_AF-B7S195-F1
#
_entry.id   AF-B7S195-F1
#
_cell.length_a   1.000
_cell.length_b   1.000
_cell.length_c   1.000
_cell.angle_alpha   90.00
_cell.angle_beta   90.00
_cell.angle_gamma   90.00
#
_symmetry.space_group_name_H-M   'P 1'
#
loop_
_entity.id
_entity.type
_entity.pdbx_description
1 polymer ?
#
loop_
_entity_poly.entity_id
_entity_poly.type
_entity_poly.pdbx_seq_one_letter_code
_entity_poly.pdbx_strand_id
1 'polypeptide(L)'
;MFFKKKKKGGQKLSDIVAKVNDTSYIFVDINNDLGEASEAIMSGTTMAQMEYGYARRTAAAALYVQGLIDKENYDHAVSIFKSLQIKTEHSVEFQEAAFAGAVEFLLGYSHLVSSFMAKMIVSVAENYDIPQAKLDDGQLFQAVIETAHNQQETTPNTISQESAQSRIIEYVDQGSSSRLGPFADLMEDVKAASSQAEVMRTPLLSAAAGYTMELAVAGLWVAGGVHHKLIEDTIEGIFLFKADIGSDIELHKNAASQAVELASVYVPGITAEHIEVMVNMTKDLERLRKEGEPVLGAGEVLLRTA
;
A
#
# COMPACT_ATOMS: atom_id res chain seq x y z
N MET A 1 -7.36 -42.04 -27.77
CA MET A 1 -7.33 -40.55 -27.77
C MET A 1 -7.74 -40.08 -26.38
N PHE A 2 -6.84 -39.43 -25.64
CA PHE A 2 -7.15 -38.83 -24.34
C PHE A 2 -7.46 -37.35 -24.55
N PHE A 3 -8.74 -36.99 -24.54
CA PHE A 3 -9.13 -35.58 -24.48
C PHE A 3 -8.99 -35.11 -23.02
N LYS A 4 -7.94 -34.31 -22.74
CA LYS A 4 -7.86 -33.56 -21.48
C LYS A 4 -8.96 -32.50 -21.49
N LYS A 5 -9.83 -32.54 -20.48
CA LYS A 5 -10.80 -31.48 -20.19
C LYS A 5 -10.03 -30.16 -20.07
N LYS A 6 -10.35 -29.14 -20.88
CA LYS A 6 -9.81 -27.78 -20.70
C LYS A 6 -10.03 -27.39 -19.23
N LYS A 7 -8.97 -27.04 -18.51
CA LYS A 7 -9.10 -26.28 -17.25
C LYS A 7 -10.03 -25.11 -17.59
N LYS A 8 -11.21 -25.04 -16.97
CA LYS A 8 -11.98 -23.78 -16.96
C LYS A 8 -10.99 -22.74 -16.44
N GLY A 9 -10.66 -21.73 -17.25
CA GLY A 9 -9.95 -20.55 -16.73
C GLY A 9 -10.69 -20.08 -15.49
N GLY A 10 -9.95 -19.65 -14.46
CA GLY A 10 -10.57 -19.12 -13.24
C GLY A 10 -11.63 -18.10 -13.64
N GLN A 11 -12.85 -18.24 -13.11
CA GLN A 11 -13.91 -17.28 -13.40
C GLN A 11 -13.44 -15.90 -12.95
N LYS A 12 -13.38 -14.95 -13.89
CA LYS A 12 -13.16 -13.54 -13.59
C LYS A 12 -14.40 -12.96 -12.92
N LEU A 13 -14.27 -11.85 -12.22
CA LEU A 13 -15.40 -11.13 -11.64
C LEU A 13 -16.47 -10.80 -12.70
N SER A 14 -16.05 -10.38 -13.90
CA SER A 14 -16.95 -10.09 -15.03
C SER A 14 -17.77 -11.29 -15.53
N ASP A 15 -17.31 -12.52 -15.27
CA ASP A 15 -18.03 -13.74 -15.64
C ASP A 15 -19.09 -14.13 -14.60
N ILE A 16 -19.01 -13.55 -13.39
CA ILE A 16 -19.86 -13.88 -12.24
C ILE A 16 -20.95 -12.83 -12.07
N VAL A 17 -20.60 -11.55 -12.23
CA VAL A 17 -21.50 -10.43 -11.95
C VAL A 17 -22.27 -10.05 -13.21
N ALA A 18 -23.59 -10.20 -13.15
CA ALA A 18 -24.48 -9.68 -14.19
C ALA A 18 -24.70 -8.18 -13.98
N LYS A 19 -24.61 -7.41 -15.06
CA LYS A 19 -24.83 -5.95 -15.06
C LYS A 19 -26.29 -5.66 -15.35
N VAL A 20 -27.12 -5.63 -14.31
CA VAL A 20 -28.58 -5.57 -14.47
C VAL A 20 -29.18 -4.29 -13.90
N ASN A 21 -28.47 -3.64 -12.99
CA ASN A 21 -28.85 -2.32 -12.49
C ASN A 21 -28.47 -1.24 -13.52
N ASP A 22 -29.40 -0.30 -13.71
CA ASP A 22 -29.28 0.84 -14.64
C ASP A 22 -29.97 2.04 -13.98
N THR A 23 -29.23 2.71 -13.11
CA THR A 23 -29.65 3.95 -12.48
C THR A 23 -28.97 5.14 -13.15
N SER A 24 -29.26 6.36 -12.70
CA SER A 24 -28.52 7.54 -13.15
C SER A 24 -27.15 7.71 -12.46
N TYR A 25 -26.71 6.73 -11.67
CA TYR A 25 -25.45 6.74 -10.91
C TYR A 25 -24.71 5.42 -11.11
N ILE A 26 -23.68 5.41 -11.95
CA ILE A 26 -22.96 4.18 -12.33
C ILE A 26 -22.38 3.44 -11.11
N PHE A 27 -21.97 4.15 -10.07
CA PHE A 27 -21.37 3.55 -8.88
C PHE A 27 -22.42 2.93 -7.96
N VAL A 28 -23.68 3.37 -8.04
CA VAL A 28 -24.81 2.68 -7.40
C VAL A 28 -25.04 1.35 -8.11
N ASP A 29 -25.05 1.36 -9.44
CA ASP A 29 -25.25 0.15 -10.26
C ASP A 29 -24.17 -0.89 -9.98
N ILE A 30 -22.90 -0.47 -10.02
CA ILE A 30 -21.75 -1.31 -9.67
C ILE A 30 -21.93 -1.92 -8.27
N ASN A 31 -22.25 -1.10 -7.26
CA ASN A 31 -22.33 -1.58 -5.88
C ASN A 31 -23.52 -2.54 -5.68
N ASN A 32 -24.65 -2.30 -6.34
CA ASN A 32 -25.82 -3.18 -6.28
C ASN A 32 -25.55 -4.51 -6.98
N ASP A 33 -25.03 -4.48 -8.22
CA ASP A 33 -24.71 -5.69 -8.98
C ASP A 33 -23.67 -6.55 -8.25
N LEU A 34 -22.64 -5.93 -7.65
CA LEU A 34 -21.66 -6.63 -6.79
C LEU A 34 -22.32 -7.20 -5.51
N GLY A 35 -23.29 -6.49 -4.93
CA GLY A 35 -24.05 -6.94 -3.77
C GLY A 35 -24.88 -8.17 -4.06
N GLU A 36 -25.63 -8.15 -5.16
CA GLU A 36 -26.48 -9.26 -5.62
C GLU A 36 -25.67 -10.51 -5.95
N ALA A 37 -24.48 -10.34 -6.54
CA ALA A 37 -23.59 -11.44 -6.88
C ALA A 37 -22.69 -11.93 -5.73
N SER A 38 -22.76 -11.32 -4.54
CA SER A 38 -21.78 -11.52 -3.46
C SER A 38 -21.60 -12.99 -3.04
N GLU A 39 -22.68 -13.76 -2.91
CA GLU A 39 -22.59 -15.19 -2.56
C GLU A 39 -21.87 -16.02 -3.64
N ALA A 40 -22.14 -15.74 -4.92
CA ALA A 40 -21.49 -16.41 -6.04
C ALA A 40 -20.00 -16.05 -6.10
N ILE A 41 -19.64 -14.80 -5.80
CA ILE A 41 -18.25 -14.36 -5.76
C ILE A 41 -17.50 -15.00 -4.58
N MET A 42 -18.11 -15.03 -3.39
CA MET A 42 -17.50 -15.62 -2.19
C MET A 42 -17.32 -17.14 -2.32
N SER A 43 -18.12 -17.82 -3.13
CA SER A 43 -17.91 -19.24 -3.47
C SER A 43 -16.96 -19.48 -4.66
N GLY A 44 -16.47 -18.39 -5.28
CA GLY A 44 -15.58 -18.41 -6.43
C GLY A 44 -14.09 -18.57 -6.09
N THR A 45 -13.22 -18.12 -7.01
CA THR A 45 -11.77 -18.15 -6.83
C THR A 45 -11.30 -17.03 -5.90
N THR A 46 -10.15 -17.20 -5.24
CA THR A 46 -9.52 -16.12 -4.45
C THR A 46 -9.25 -14.88 -5.30
N MET A 47 -8.91 -15.06 -6.58
CA MET A 47 -8.75 -13.95 -7.54
C MET A 47 -10.07 -13.17 -7.70
N ALA A 48 -11.18 -13.85 -7.98
CA ALA A 48 -12.49 -13.20 -8.12
C ALA A 48 -12.94 -12.50 -6.84
N GLN A 49 -12.64 -13.09 -5.67
CA GLN A 49 -12.90 -12.48 -4.37
C GLN A 49 -12.10 -11.19 -4.19
N MET A 50 -10.82 -11.18 -4.57
CA MET A 50 -9.97 -10.00 -4.45
C MET A 50 -10.31 -8.91 -5.48
N GLU A 51 -10.61 -9.29 -6.73
CA GLU A 51 -11.17 -8.40 -7.75
C GLU A 51 -12.45 -7.71 -7.23
N TYR A 52 -13.35 -8.47 -6.61
CA TYR A 52 -14.55 -7.93 -5.96
C TYR A 52 -14.22 -6.95 -4.84
N GLY A 53 -13.22 -7.27 -4.01
CA GLY A 53 -12.75 -6.36 -2.96
C GLY A 53 -12.36 -5.00 -3.53
N TYR A 54 -11.50 -4.99 -4.55
CA TYR A 54 -11.06 -3.76 -5.21
C TYR A 54 -12.22 -3.00 -5.87
N ALA A 55 -13.09 -3.70 -6.61
CA ALA A 55 -14.23 -3.08 -7.28
C ALA A 55 -15.22 -2.47 -6.27
N ARG A 56 -15.55 -3.20 -5.20
CA ARG A 56 -16.48 -2.74 -4.16
C ARG A 56 -15.93 -1.57 -3.35
N ARG A 57 -14.64 -1.60 -2.98
CA ARG A 57 -13.99 -0.46 -2.30
C ARG A 57 -14.00 0.79 -3.19
N THR A 58 -13.70 0.64 -4.47
CA THR A 58 -13.72 1.76 -5.43
C THR A 58 -15.13 2.34 -5.58
N ALA A 59 -16.15 1.49 -5.73
CA ALA A 59 -17.53 1.95 -5.85
C ALA A 59 -18.03 2.63 -4.56
N ALA A 60 -17.74 2.05 -3.39
CA ALA A 60 -18.10 2.68 -2.11
C ALA A 60 -17.37 4.02 -1.90
N ALA A 61 -16.09 4.13 -2.28
CA ALA A 61 -15.35 5.38 -2.24
C ALA A 61 -16.02 6.44 -3.13
N ALA A 62 -16.40 6.09 -4.36
CA ALA A 62 -17.13 6.99 -5.25
C ALA A 62 -18.46 7.45 -4.64
N LEU A 63 -19.27 6.52 -4.12
CA LEU A 63 -20.56 6.84 -3.48
C LEU A 63 -20.40 7.75 -2.26
N TYR A 64 -19.32 7.58 -1.50
CA TYR A 64 -19.00 8.45 -0.37
C TYR A 64 -18.61 9.85 -0.83
N VAL A 65 -17.73 9.96 -1.83
CA VAL A 65 -17.33 11.24 -2.44
C VAL A 65 -18.54 11.95 -3.07
N GLN A 66 -19.50 11.20 -3.63
CA GLN A 66 -20.76 11.72 -4.15
C GLN A 66 -21.77 12.14 -3.08
N GLY A 67 -21.51 11.91 -1.80
CA GLY A 67 -22.45 12.19 -0.71
C GLY A 67 -23.71 11.30 -0.75
N LEU A 68 -23.63 10.11 -1.37
CA LEU A 68 -24.73 9.14 -1.45
C LEU A 68 -24.72 8.14 -0.30
N ILE A 69 -23.55 7.87 0.27
CA ILE A 69 -23.39 7.11 1.51
C ILE A 69 -22.56 7.93 2.51
N ASP A 70 -22.71 7.62 3.79
CA ASP A 70 -21.89 8.20 4.85
C ASP A 70 -20.54 7.48 5.00
N LYS A 71 -19.68 8.05 5.85
CA LYS A 71 -18.36 7.50 6.14
C LYS A 71 -18.43 6.12 6.78
N GLU A 72 -19.44 5.84 7.61
CA GLU A 72 -19.60 4.55 8.27
C GLU A 72 -19.82 3.41 7.25
N ASN A 73 -20.65 3.66 6.25
CA ASN A 73 -20.88 2.72 5.14
C ASN A 73 -19.62 2.54 4.27
N TYR A 74 -18.87 3.61 4.03
CA TYR A 74 -17.57 3.50 3.34
C TYR A 74 -16.56 2.66 4.14
N ASP A 75 -16.41 2.95 5.43
CA ASP A 75 -15.49 2.23 6.33
C ASP A 75 -15.86 0.74 6.43
N HIS A 76 -17.15 0.41 6.36
CA HIS A 76 -17.60 -0.97 6.26
C HIS A 76 -17.10 -1.67 4.99
N ALA A 77 -17.17 -1.01 3.83
CA ALA A 77 -16.62 -1.54 2.58
C ALA A 77 -15.10 -1.72 2.65
N VAL A 78 -14.38 -0.78 3.28
CA VAL A 78 -12.93 -0.91 3.54
C VAL A 78 -12.64 -2.10 4.45
N SER A 79 -13.45 -2.35 5.48
CA SER A 79 -13.30 -3.53 6.34
C SER A 79 -13.50 -4.84 5.60
N ILE A 80 -14.45 -4.91 4.66
CA ILE A 80 -14.66 -6.07 3.78
C ILE A 80 -13.40 -6.28 2.92
N PHE A 81 -12.90 -5.23 2.28
CA PHE A 81 -11.69 -5.27 1.47
C PHE A 81 -10.49 -5.82 2.25
N LYS A 82 -10.20 -5.28 3.44
CA LYS A 82 -9.11 -5.76 4.31
C LYS A 82 -9.29 -7.23 4.71
N SER A 83 -10.52 -7.63 5.02
CA SER A 83 -10.82 -9.03 5.35
C SER A 83 -10.58 -9.98 4.17
N LEU A 84 -10.82 -9.53 2.94
CA LEU A 84 -10.54 -10.29 1.73
C LEU A 84 -9.04 -10.37 1.45
N GLN A 85 -8.29 -9.28 1.65
CA GLN A 85 -6.83 -9.34 1.58
C GLN A 85 -6.29 -10.42 2.51
N ILE A 86 -6.68 -10.42 3.78
CA ILE A 86 -6.26 -11.44 4.78
C ILE A 86 -6.58 -12.87 4.33
N LYS A 87 -7.75 -13.10 3.72
CA LYS A 87 -8.22 -14.43 3.31
C LYS A 87 -7.65 -14.90 1.98
N THR A 88 -7.15 -14.00 1.15
CA THR A 88 -6.63 -14.29 -0.18
C THR A 88 -5.10 -14.25 -0.17
N GLU A 89 -4.48 -14.14 -1.34
CA GLU A 89 -3.03 -14.13 -1.48
C GLU A 89 -2.46 -12.71 -1.36
N HIS A 90 -1.27 -12.60 -0.76
CA HIS A 90 -0.64 -11.32 -0.41
C HIS A 90 0.49 -10.90 -1.34
N SER A 91 0.83 -11.71 -2.34
CA SER A 91 1.90 -11.37 -3.29
C SER A 91 1.53 -10.10 -4.07
N VAL A 92 2.54 -9.29 -4.39
CA VAL A 92 2.36 -8.05 -5.16
C VAL A 92 1.74 -8.37 -6.51
N GLU A 93 2.24 -9.42 -7.17
CA GLU A 93 1.77 -9.87 -8.48
C GLU A 93 0.29 -10.28 -8.45
N PHE A 94 -0.15 -10.97 -7.40
CA PHE A 94 -1.55 -11.34 -7.22
C PHE A 94 -2.42 -10.10 -7.00
N GLN A 95 -1.99 -9.18 -6.13
CA GLN A 95 -2.74 -7.96 -5.82
C GLN A 95 -2.86 -7.03 -7.03
N GLU A 96 -1.79 -6.88 -7.82
CA GLU A 96 -1.81 -6.14 -9.07
C GLU A 96 -2.73 -6.78 -10.12
N ALA A 97 -2.68 -8.11 -10.25
CA ALA A 97 -3.57 -8.84 -11.15
C ALA A 97 -5.05 -8.71 -10.75
N ALA A 98 -5.35 -8.82 -9.44
CA ALA A 98 -6.69 -8.64 -8.91
C ALA A 98 -7.19 -7.21 -9.10
N PHE A 99 -6.33 -6.21 -8.89
CA PHE A 99 -6.68 -4.82 -9.17
C PHE A 99 -6.95 -4.59 -10.67
N ALA A 100 -6.13 -5.16 -11.56
CA ALA A 100 -6.35 -5.08 -12.99
C ALA A 100 -7.68 -5.72 -13.42
N GLY A 101 -8.03 -6.89 -12.87
CA GLY A 101 -9.32 -7.55 -13.12
C GLY A 101 -10.51 -6.74 -12.60
N ALA A 102 -10.37 -6.09 -11.44
CA ALA A 102 -11.38 -5.17 -10.91
C ALA A 102 -11.59 -3.97 -11.84
N VAL A 103 -10.51 -3.37 -12.36
CA VAL A 103 -10.59 -2.26 -13.32
C VAL A 103 -11.24 -2.70 -14.63
N GLU A 104 -10.90 -3.89 -15.16
CA GLU A 104 -11.55 -4.45 -16.35
C GLU A 104 -13.07 -4.57 -16.16
N PHE A 105 -13.51 -5.01 -14.97
CA PHE A 105 -14.92 -5.07 -14.62
C PHE A 105 -15.59 -3.68 -14.57
N LEU A 106 -14.96 -2.73 -13.88
CA LEU A 106 -15.44 -1.34 -13.73
C LEU A 106 -15.54 -0.61 -15.07
N LEU A 107 -14.55 -0.79 -15.96
CA LEU A 107 -14.53 -0.19 -17.29
C LEU A 107 -15.75 -0.59 -18.13
N GLY A 108 -16.31 -1.77 -17.90
CA GLY A 108 -17.51 -2.19 -18.59
C GLY A 108 -18.80 -1.53 -18.08
N TYR A 109 -18.76 -0.65 -17.06
CA TYR A 109 -19.87 0.26 -16.72
C TYR A 109 -19.62 1.65 -17.31
N SER A 110 -18.39 2.14 -17.20
CA SER A 110 -17.98 3.40 -17.83
C SER A 110 -16.51 3.37 -18.20
N HIS A 111 -16.22 3.78 -19.44
CA HIS A 111 -14.86 3.90 -19.97
C HIS A 111 -14.01 4.95 -19.23
N LEU A 112 -14.63 5.83 -18.44
CA LEU A 112 -13.95 6.84 -17.63
C LEU A 112 -13.32 6.25 -16.36
N VAL A 113 -13.76 5.06 -15.92
CA VAL A 113 -13.26 4.38 -14.71
C VAL A 113 -11.99 3.59 -15.02
N SER A 114 -10.95 4.30 -15.46
CA SER A 114 -9.61 3.74 -15.68
C SER A 114 -8.91 3.38 -14.35
N SER A 115 -7.78 2.67 -14.42
CA SER A 115 -6.95 2.38 -13.23
C SER A 115 -6.53 3.65 -12.48
N PHE A 116 -6.21 4.72 -13.21
CA PHE A 116 -5.88 6.01 -12.63
C PHE A 116 -7.07 6.59 -11.88
N MET A 117 -8.25 6.61 -12.53
CA MET A 117 -9.47 7.15 -11.93
C MET A 117 -9.87 6.37 -10.67
N ALA A 118 -9.83 5.03 -10.72
CA ALA A 118 -10.14 4.18 -9.57
C ALA A 118 -9.23 4.47 -8.36
N LYS A 119 -7.90 4.59 -8.59
CA LYS A 119 -6.94 4.96 -7.54
C LYS A 119 -7.22 6.35 -6.98
N MET A 120 -7.49 7.33 -7.85
CA MET A 120 -7.74 8.70 -7.45
C MET A 120 -9.04 8.85 -6.65
N ILE A 121 -10.12 8.17 -7.05
CA ILE A 121 -11.38 8.15 -6.28
C ILE A 121 -11.14 7.67 -4.85
N VAL A 122 -10.42 6.56 -4.68
CA VAL A 122 -10.10 6.02 -3.35
C VAL A 122 -9.21 6.98 -2.58
N SER A 123 -8.18 7.56 -3.21
CA SER A 123 -7.30 8.55 -2.58
C SER A 123 -8.07 9.79 -2.10
N VAL A 124 -9.00 10.30 -2.90
CA VAL A 124 -9.86 11.42 -2.51
C VAL A 124 -10.71 11.05 -1.29
N ALA A 125 -11.35 9.88 -1.30
CA ALA A 125 -12.17 9.40 -0.19
C ALA A 125 -11.38 9.24 1.13
N GLU A 126 -10.08 8.94 1.06
CA GLU A 126 -9.25 8.65 2.23
C GLU A 126 -8.52 9.88 2.78
N ASN A 127 -8.13 10.81 1.91
CA ASN A 127 -7.19 11.87 2.27
C ASN A 127 -7.80 13.28 2.28
N TYR A 128 -9.06 13.44 1.86
CA TYR A 128 -9.70 14.73 1.73
C TYR A 128 -11.01 14.82 2.52
N ASP A 129 -11.31 16.03 2.98
CA ASP A 129 -12.61 16.36 3.54
C ASP A 129 -13.66 16.41 2.42
N ILE A 130 -14.61 15.48 2.46
CA ILE A 130 -15.66 15.37 1.44
C ILE A 130 -16.78 16.38 1.76
N PRO A 131 -17.08 17.31 0.85
CA PRO A 131 -18.21 18.22 1.02
C PRO A 131 -19.53 17.45 1.10
N GLN A 132 -20.46 17.89 1.95
CA GLN A 132 -21.79 17.27 2.09
C GLN A 132 -22.74 17.54 0.90
N ALA A 133 -22.19 17.88 -0.27
CA ALA A 133 -22.95 18.11 -1.48
C ALA A 133 -23.13 16.80 -2.24
N LYS A 134 -24.35 16.57 -2.76
CA LYS A 134 -24.60 15.43 -3.64
C LYS A 134 -24.04 15.71 -5.02
N LEU A 135 -23.17 14.83 -5.52
CA LEU A 135 -22.56 14.93 -6.84
C LEU A 135 -23.15 13.86 -7.76
N ASP A 136 -23.43 14.22 -9.02
CA ASP A 136 -23.62 13.22 -10.08
C ASP A 136 -22.27 12.61 -10.53
N ASP A 137 -22.30 11.61 -11.41
CA ASP A 137 -21.08 10.95 -11.88
C ASP A 137 -20.14 11.90 -12.64
N GLY A 138 -20.68 12.84 -13.41
CA GLY A 138 -19.90 13.81 -14.17
C GLY A 138 -19.16 14.77 -13.25
N GLN A 139 -19.86 15.28 -12.23
CA GLN A 139 -19.30 16.14 -11.19
C GLN A 139 -18.26 15.41 -10.35
N LEU A 140 -18.49 14.13 -10.02
CA LEU A 140 -17.49 13.30 -9.36
C LEU A 140 -16.21 13.20 -10.20
N PHE A 141 -16.32 12.81 -11.47
CA PHE A 141 -15.15 12.68 -12.33
C PHE A 141 -14.40 14.00 -12.48
N GLN A 142 -15.12 15.11 -12.66
CA GLN A 142 -14.52 16.44 -12.73
C GLN A 142 -13.77 16.77 -11.43
N ALA A 143 -14.40 16.59 -10.27
CA ALA A 143 -13.78 16.88 -8.97
C ALA A 143 -12.51 16.04 -8.73
N VAL A 144 -12.53 14.76 -9.13
CA VAL A 144 -11.37 13.86 -9.01
C VAL A 144 -10.24 14.30 -9.95
N ILE A 145 -10.56 14.68 -11.19
CA ILE A 145 -9.58 15.18 -12.17
C ILE A 145 -8.98 16.52 -11.71
N GLU A 146 -9.80 17.45 -11.24
CA GLU A 146 -9.35 18.73 -10.68
C GLU A 146 -8.46 18.50 -9.46
N THR A 147 -8.82 17.57 -8.58
CA THR A 147 -7.97 17.22 -7.43
C THR A 147 -6.63 16.64 -7.88
N ALA A 148 -6.63 15.74 -8.86
CA ALA A 148 -5.40 15.17 -9.42
C ALA A 148 -4.52 16.23 -10.12
N HIS A 149 -5.14 17.15 -10.87
CA HIS A 149 -4.43 18.28 -11.46
C HIS A 149 -3.88 19.22 -10.40
N ASN A 150 -4.64 19.52 -9.35
CA ASN A 150 -4.16 20.34 -8.23
C ASN A 150 -3.04 19.65 -7.45
N GLN A 151 -2.98 18.31 -7.40
CA GLN A 151 -1.81 17.59 -6.88
C GLN A 151 -0.60 17.80 -7.81
N GLN A 152 -0.78 17.74 -9.13
CA GLN A 152 0.28 18.04 -10.10
C GLN A 152 0.69 19.52 -10.12
N GLU A 153 -0.24 20.45 -9.87
CA GLU A 153 -0.05 21.90 -9.77
C GLU A 153 0.21 22.40 -8.35
N THR A 154 0.25 21.52 -7.35
CA THR A 154 1.06 21.71 -6.13
C THR A 154 2.43 21.01 -6.24
N THR A 155 2.62 20.28 -7.35
CA THR A 155 3.92 19.88 -7.90
C THR A 155 4.48 20.85 -9.00
N PRO A 156 4.36 22.20 -8.96
CA PRO A 156 5.07 23.08 -9.88
C PRO A 156 6.25 23.71 -9.14
N ASN A 157 7.46 23.37 -9.57
CA ASN A 157 8.65 24.22 -9.47
C ASN A 157 9.01 24.86 -8.10
N THR A 158 8.41 24.40 -7.00
CA THR A 158 8.79 24.74 -5.62
C THR A 158 9.53 23.57 -4.96
N ILE A 159 9.49 22.40 -5.60
CA ILE A 159 10.35 21.23 -5.34
C ILE A 159 11.78 21.49 -5.86
N SER A 160 12.00 22.48 -6.73
CA SER A 160 13.33 22.81 -7.24
C SER A 160 14.20 23.64 -6.28
N GLN A 161 13.71 24.08 -5.11
CA GLN A 161 14.58 24.74 -4.13
C GLN A 161 14.35 24.37 -2.64
N GLU A 162 13.15 23.98 -2.19
CA GLU A 162 12.97 23.60 -0.76
C GLU A 162 13.12 22.09 -0.48
N SER A 163 12.63 21.20 -1.37
CA SER A 163 12.84 19.75 -1.21
C SER A 163 14.24 19.27 -1.63
N ALA A 164 15.15 20.19 -1.93
CA ALA A 164 16.56 19.88 -2.13
C ALA A 164 17.32 19.63 -0.82
N GLN A 165 16.71 19.82 0.36
CA GLN A 165 17.44 19.76 1.63
C GLN A 165 16.84 18.92 2.76
N SER A 166 15.52 18.77 2.90
CA SER A 166 14.97 18.04 4.06
C SER A 166 15.35 16.56 4.01
N ARG A 167 16.16 16.13 4.98
CA ARG A 167 16.60 14.74 5.11
C ARG A 167 15.96 14.10 6.32
N ILE A 168 15.48 12.85 6.21
CA ILE A 168 14.85 12.15 7.34
C ILE A 168 15.72 12.11 8.60
N ILE A 169 17.05 12.05 8.43
CA ILE A 169 18.03 12.09 9.53
C ILE A 169 17.97 13.35 10.38
N GLU A 170 17.46 14.46 9.86
CA GLU A 170 17.30 15.72 10.60
C GLU A 170 16.09 15.72 11.53
N TYR A 171 15.18 14.74 11.36
CA TYR A 171 13.93 14.63 12.10
C TYR A 171 13.91 13.44 13.07
N VAL A 172 14.91 12.57 13.01
CA VAL A 172 15.01 11.36 13.82
C VAL A 172 15.99 11.60 14.97
N ASP A 173 15.44 11.79 16.17
CA ASP A 173 16.23 11.88 17.39
C ASP A 173 16.70 10.49 17.83
N GLN A 174 18.01 10.32 18.03
CA GLN A 174 18.61 9.08 18.55
C GLN A 174 18.41 8.96 20.07
N GLY A 175 17.19 8.61 20.47
CA GLY A 175 16.79 8.52 21.87
C GLY A 175 16.64 7.08 22.37
N SER A 176 16.34 6.14 21.47
CA SER A 176 16.08 4.75 21.85
C SER A 176 17.34 3.96 22.18
N SER A 177 17.19 3.04 23.12
CA SER A 177 18.22 2.11 23.57
C SER A 177 17.57 0.78 23.98
N SER A 178 17.18 0.02 22.97
CA SER A 178 16.54 -1.28 23.03
C SER A 178 17.56 -2.39 23.30
N ARG A 179 17.10 -3.44 23.99
CA ARG A 179 17.88 -4.66 24.19
C ARG A 179 18.02 -5.50 22.92
N LEU A 180 17.23 -5.19 21.89
CA LEU A 180 17.25 -5.88 20.60
C LEU A 180 18.33 -5.32 19.65
N GLY A 181 19.01 -4.25 20.06
CA GLY A 181 20.13 -3.65 19.33
C GLY A 181 19.74 -2.57 18.32
N PRO A 182 20.70 -2.09 17.52
CA PRO A 182 20.56 -0.84 16.79
C PRO A 182 19.44 -0.80 15.75
N PHE A 183 19.05 -1.95 15.19
CA PHE A 183 17.90 -2.01 14.27
C PHE A 183 16.57 -1.75 15.00
N ALA A 184 16.43 -2.17 16.27
CA ALA A 184 15.25 -1.82 17.06
C ALA A 184 15.25 -0.35 17.44
N ASP A 185 16.41 0.20 17.78
CA ASP A 185 16.57 1.62 18.11
C ASP A 185 16.14 2.49 16.93
N LEU A 186 16.66 2.17 15.73
CA LEU A 186 16.29 2.80 14.48
C LEU A 186 14.78 2.73 14.23
N MET A 187 14.15 1.57 14.43
CA MET A 187 12.72 1.40 14.21
C MET A 187 11.89 2.25 15.17
N GLU A 188 12.25 2.29 16.45
CA GLU A 188 11.53 3.04 17.48
C GLU A 188 11.66 4.55 17.27
N ASP A 189 12.87 5.04 16.98
CA ASP A 189 13.14 6.46 16.76
C ASP A 189 12.47 6.96 15.47
N VAL A 190 12.51 6.18 14.38
CA VAL A 190 11.78 6.51 13.14
C VAL A 190 10.28 6.52 13.38
N LYS A 191 9.74 5.57 14.14
CA LYS A 191 8.32 5.56 14.48
C LYS A 191 7.91 6.79 15.31
N ALA A 192 8.77 7.24 16.21
CA ALA A 192 8.56 8.48 16.95
C ALA A 192 8.58 9.70 16.01
N ALA A 193 9.55 9.79 15.10
CA ALA A 193 9.64 10.85 14.10
C ALA A 193 8.44 10.86 13.14
N SER A 194 7.96 9.70 12.71
CA SER A 194 6.77 9.55 11.85
C SER A 194 5.46 10.02 12.50
N SER A 195 5.43 10.23 13.82
CA SER A 195 4.28 10.86 14.46
C SER A 195 4.27 12.39 14.33
N GLN A 196 5.38 12.98 13.89
CA GLN A 196 5.50 14.41 13.65
C GLN A 196 4.80 14.78 12.34
N ALA A 197 3.98 15.82 12.37
CA ALA A 197 3.20 16.26 11.21
C ALA A 197 4.07 16.64 10.01
N GLU A 198 5.30 17.08 10.23
CA GLU A 198 6.22 17.53 9.17
C GLU A 198 6.75 16.35 8.33
N VAL A 199 7.10 15.23 8.98
CA VAL A 199 7.53 14.00 8.31
C VAL A 199 6.40 13.45 7.45
N MET A 200 5.17 13.46 7.97
CA MET A 200 3.99 12.93 7.26
C MET A 200 3.48 13.83 6.13
N ARG A 201 3.81 15.12 6.13
CA ARG A 201 3.35 16.06 5.09
C ARG A 201 4.23 16.08 3.85
N THR A 202 5.45 15.56 3.94
CA THR A 202 6.39 15.55 2.82
C THR A 202 6.49 14.14 2.26
N PRO A 203 6.00 13.88 1.03
CA PRO A 203 6.00 12.54 0.44
C PRO A 203 7.37 11.86 0.48
N LEU A 204 8.46 12.62 0.23
CA LEU A 204 9.82 12.10 0.30
C LEU A 204 10.24 11.67 1.72
N LEU A 205 9.91 12.47 2.76
CA LEU A 205 10.25 12.14 4.15
C LEU A 205 9.42 10.97 4.66
N SER A 206 8.11 10.95 4.35
CA SER A 206 7.21 9.84 4.65
C SER A 206 7.73 8.55 4.02
N ALA A 207 8.07 8.58 2.72
CA ALA A 207 8.63 7.43 2.03
C ALA A 207 9.99 7.01 2.61
N ALA A 208 10.89 7.95 2.91
CA ALA A 208 12.18 7.66 3.52
C ALA A 208 12.01 7.00 4.91
N ALA A 209 11.06 7.45 5.72
CA ALA A 209 10.69 6.81 6.97
C ALA A 209 10.20 5.37 6.74
N GLY A 210 9.32 5.17 5.74
CA GLY A 210 8.85 3.83 5.34
C GLY A 210 9.98 2.88 4.92
N TYR A 211 10.91 3.33 4.07
CA TYR A 211 12.10 2.55 3.70
C TYR A 211 13.01 2.25 4.89
N THR A 212 13.16 3.22 5.81
CA THR A 212 13.98 3.02 7.01
C THR A 212 13.34 1.98 7.95
N MET A 213 12.02 2.02 8.13
CA MET A 213 11.30 1.02 8.92
C MET A 213 11.39 -0.38 8.30
N GLU A 214 11.29 -0.50 6.96
CA GLU A 214 11.46 -1.78 6.26
C GLU A 214 12.85 -2.38 6.53
N LEU A 215 13.89 -1.56 6.38
CA LEU A 215 15.26 -1.95 6.65
C LEU A 215 15.43 -2.39 8.10
N ALA A 216 14.91 -1.61 9.05
CA ALA A 216 15.02 -1.90 10.47
C ALA A 216 14.38 -3.24 10.84
N VAL A 217 13.19 -3.51 10.29
CA VAL A 217 12.47 -4.79 10.44
C VAL A 217 13.25 -5.93 9.78
N ALA A 218 13.80 -5.72 8.59
CA ALA A 218 14.60 -6.72 7.91
C ALA A 218 15.85 -7.08 8.72
N GLY A 219 16.57 -6.08 9.24
CA GLY A 219 17.72 -6.28 10.13
C GLY A 219 17.34 -7.03 11.41
N LEU A 220 16.23 -6.68 12.05
CA LEU A 220 15.72 -7.39 13.23
C LEU A 220 15.35 -8.85 12.94
N TRP A 221 14.71 -9.10 11.80
CA TRP A 221 14.33 -10.44 11.38
C TRP A 221 15.55 -11.31 11.12
N VAL A 222 16.48 -10.80 10.32
CA VAL A 222 17.69 -11.48 9.89
C VAL A 222 18.60 -11.76 11.09
N ALA A 223 18.67 -10.85 12.06
CA ALA A 223 19.32 -11.05 13.36
C ALA A 223 18.63 -12.08 14.27
N GLY A 224 17.38 -12.46 13.96
CA GLY A 224 16.51 -13.33 14.73
C GLY A 224 16.00 -12.70 16.03
N GLY A 225 15.85 -11.38 16.06
CA GLY A 225 15.34 -10.61 17.20
C GLY A 225 13.80 -10.57 17.31
N VAL A 226 13.08 -10.92 16.24
CA VAL A 226 11.62 -10.77 16.17
C VAL A 226 10.92 -11.99 15.54
N HIS A 227 9.63 -12.17 15.83
CA HIS A 227 8.78 -13.22 15.25
C HIS A 227 8.23 -12.80 13.87
N HIS A 228 7.95 -13.74 12.95
CA HIS A 228 7.60 -13.42 11.55
C HIS A 228 6.34 -12.57 11.45
N LYS A 229 5.37 -12.84 12.33
CA LYS A 229 4.14 -12.07 12.41
C LYS A 229 4.36 -10.55 12.59
N LEU A 230 5.40 -10.14 13.31
CA LEU A 230 5.72 -8.72 13.48
C LEU A 230 6.12 -8.07 12.14
N ILE A 231 6.72 -8.85 11.24
CA ILE A 231 7.12 -8.40 9.92
C ILE A 231 5.90 -8.18 9.04
N GLU A 232 4.99 -9.14 9.01
CA GLU A 232 3.73 -9.05 8.27
C GLU A 232 2.96 -7.79 8.69
N ASP A 233 2.76 -7.61 10.00
CA ASP A 233 2.05 -6.44 10.54
C ASP A 233 2.76 -5.11 10.23
N THR A 234 4.11 -5.10 10.21
CA THR A 234 4.88 -3.86 9.95
C THR A 234 4.97 -3.54 8.48
N ILE A 235 5.07 -4.54 7.60
CA ILE A 235 5.10 -4.37 6.15
C ILE A 235 3.81 -3.69 5.66
N GLU A 236 2.64 -4.10 6.17
CA GLU A 236 1.37 -3.43 5.84
C GLU A 236 1.39 -1.93 6.18
N GLY A 237 1.95 -1.57 7.34
CA GLY A 237 2.10 -0.17 7.74
C GLY A 237 3.08 0.60 6.86
N ILE A 238 4.20 -0.02 6.47
CA ILE A 238 5.23 0.57 5.61
C ILE A 238 4.68 0.95 4.23
N PHE A 239 3.74 0.16 3.69
CA PHE A 239 3.14 0.48 2.39
C PHE A 239 2.44 1.84 2.39
N LEU A 240 1.83 2.24 3.50
CA LEU A 240 1.17 3.54 3.62
C LEU A 240 2.18 4.70 3.52
N PHE A 241 3.36 4.55 4.15
CA PHE A 241 4.42 5.56 4.09
C PHE A 241 5.00 5.77 2.69
N LYS A 242 4.99 4.72 1.86
CA LYS A 242 5.52 4.77 0.48
C LYS A 242 4.47 5.14 -0.56
N ALA A 243 3.19 5.11 -0.20
CA ALA A 243 2.10 5.32 -1.15
C ALA A 243 2.11 6.72 -1.78
N ASP A 244 2.54 7.73 -1.03
CA ASP A 244 2.48 9.15 -1.43
C ASP A 244 3.43 9.50 -2.57
N ILE A 245 4.50 8.71 -2.80
CA ILE A 245 5.43 8.91 -3.92
C ILE A 245 5.05 8.08 -5.17
N GLY A 246 3.96 7.32 -5.09
CA GLY A 246 3.34 6.64 -6.23
C GLY A 246 4.28 5.68 -6.96
N SER A 247 4.54 5.95 -8.25
CA SER A 247 5.46 5.17 -9.08
C SER A 247 6.66 5.99 -9.57
N ASP A 248 6.98 7.10 -8.89
CA ASP A 248 8.11 7.96 -9.25
C ASP A 248 9.44 7.30 -8.84
N ILE A 249 10.15 6.76 -9.83
CA ILE A 249 11.39 6.02 -9.64
C ILE A 249 12.47 6.86 -8.95
N GLU A 250 12.56 8.16 -9.25
CA GLU A 250 13.62 9.02 -8.68
C GLU A 250 13.31 9.36 -7.23
N LEU A 251 12.04 9.59 -6.87
CA LEU A 251 11.64 9.75 -5.47
C LEU A 251 11.88 8.46 -4.66
N HIS A 252 11.59 7.28 -5.22
CA HIS A 252 11.89 6.01 -4.57
C HIS A 252 13.39 5.84 -4.33
N LYS A 253 14.25 6.15 -5.31
CA LYS A 253 15.71 6.11 -5.15
C LYS A 253 16.20 7.07 -4.08
N ASN A 254 15.67 8.29 -4.05
CA ASN A 254 16.06 9.31 -3.07
C ASN A 254 15.65 8.88 -1.66
N ALA A 255 14.40 8.45 -1.48
CA ALA A 255 13.89 7.92 -0.20
C ALA A 255 14.73 6.73 0.31
N ALA A 256 15.05 5.78 -0.57
CA ALA A 256 15.90 4.64 -0.23
C ALA A 256 17.33 5.08 0.15
N SER A 257 17.92 6.04 -0.56
CA SER A 257 19.24 6.59 -0.23
C SER A 257 19.25 7.27 1.15
N GLN A 258 18.20 8.03 1.49
CA GLN A 258 18.06 8.64 2.81
C GLN A 258 17.91 7.58 3.92
N ALA A 259 17.19 6.50 3.64
CA ALA A 259 17.06 5.39 4.58
C ALA A 259 18.40 4.70 4.86
N VAL A 260 19.23 4.48 3.83
CA VAL A 260 20.59 3.93 3.97
C VAL A 260 21.45 4.85 4.82
N GLU A 261 21.40 6.16 4.53
CA GLU A 261 22.16 7.16 5.26
C GLU A 261 21.77 7.17 6.75
N LEU A 262 20.48 7.24 7.06
CA LEU A 262 20.01 7.21 8.45
C LEU A 262 20.39 5.90 9.14
N ALA A 263 20.21 4.76 8.48
CA ALA A 263 20.59 3.47 9.03
C ALA A 263 22.09 3.38 9.34
N SER A 264 22.95 4.05 8.56
CA SER A 264 24.40 4.08 8.80
C SER A 264 24.82 4.77 10.10
N VAL A 265 23.93 5.60 10.66
CA VAL A 265 24.15 6.24 11.97
C VAL A 265 23.98 5.23 13.11
N TYR A 266 23.01 4.32 12.97
CA TYR A 266 22.72 3.28 13.96
C TYR A 266 23.61 2.04 13.78
N VAL A 267 23.90 1.69 12.53
CA VAL A 267 24.67 0.52 12.14
C VAL A 267 25.85 0.96 11.27
N PRO A 268 26.99 1.37 11.89
CA PRO A 268 28.16 1.80 11.15
C PRO A 268 28.65 0.72 10.18
N GLY A 269 28.80 1.09 8.91
CA GLY A 269 29.25 0.19 7.84
C GLY A 269 28.15 -0.49 7.04
N ILE A 270 26.87 -0.27 7.37
CA ILE A 270 25.75 -0.69 6.51
C ILE A 270 25.82 0.02 5.15
N THR A 271 25.49 -0.70 4.08
CA THR A 271 25.47 -0.19 2.70
C THR A 271 24.16 -0.58 2.03
N ALA A 272 23.90 -0.04 0.83
CA ALA A 272 22.72 -0.40 0.04
C ALA A 272 22.67 -1.91 -0.27
N GLU A 273 23.82 -2.53 -0.54
CA GLU A 273 23.93 -3.97 -0.83
C GLU A 273 23.51 -4.83 0.37
N HIS A 274 23.98 -4.49 1.58
CA HIS A 274 23.56 -5.19 2.80
C HIS A 274 22.03 -5.13 2.98
N ILE A 275 21.44 -3.97 2.69
CA ILE A 275 20.00 -3.73 2.81
C ILE A 275 19.22 -4.59 1.81
N GLU A 276 19.67 -4.62 0.55
CA GLU A 276 19.06 -5.45 -0.49
C GLU A 276 19.05 -6.93 -0.09
N VAL A 277 20.19 -7.44 0.41
CA VAL A 277 20.30 -8.82 0.89
C VAL A 277 19.33 -9.07 2.05
N MET A 278 19.31 -8.19 3.07
CA MET A 278 18.42 -8.34 4.22
C MET A 278 16.94 -8.34 3.82
N VAL A 279 16.53 -7.42 2.94
CA VAL A 279 15.14 -7.32 2.47
C VAL A 279 14.74 -8.58 1.69
N ASN A 280 15.63 -9.10 0.84
CA ASN A 280 15.36 -10.33 0.09
C ASN A 280 15.23 -11.54 1.04
N MET A 281 16.14 -11.68 2.01
CA MET A 281 16.02 -12.72 3.04
C MET A 281 14.71 -12.62 3.82
N THR A 282 14.26 -11.41 4.16
CA THR A 282 12.97 -11.21 4.82
C THR A 282 11.79 -11.65 3.97
N LYS A 283 11.80 -11.38 2.65
CA LYS A 283 10.76 -11.84 1.72
C LYS A 283 10.69 -13.37 1.63
N ASP A 284 11.86 -14.01 1.66
CA ASP A 284 11.98 -15.47 1.62
C ASP A 284 11.81 -16.13 3.01
N LEU A 285 11.55 -15.33 4.05
CA LEU A 285 11.48 -15.75 5.45
C LEU A 285 12.74 -16.50 5.91
N GLU A 286 13.89 -16.14 5.36
CA GLU A 286 15.19 -16.68 5.72
C GLU A 286 15.80 -15.91 6.89
N ARG A 287 16.55 -16.61 7.74
CA ARG A 287 17.28 -16.02 8.88
C ARG A 287 18.73 -16.44 8.84
N LEU A 288 19.63 -15.57 9.30
CA LEU A 288 21.05 -15.89 9.41
C LEU A 288 21.38 -16.81 10.58
N ARG A 289 20.45 -16.99 11.52
CA ARG A 289 20.63 -17.83 12.70
C ARG A 289 19.59 -18.93 12.80
N LYS A 290 19.97 -20.01 13.48
CA LYS A 290 19.07 -21.11 13.80
C LYS A 290 18.18 -20.76 14.99
N GLU A 291 17.07 -21.48 15.09
CA GLU A 291 16.19 -21.40 16.25
C GLU A 291 16.95 -21.82 17.52
N GLY A 292 16.81 -21.05 18.60
CA GLY A 292 17.51 -21.28 19.87
C GLY A 292 18.91 -20.64 20.01
N GLU A 293 19.52 -20.13 18.94
CA GLU A 293 20.78 -19.37 19.04
C GLU A 293 20.60 -17.98 19.71
N PRO A 294 21.65 -17.28 20.15
CA PRO A 294 21.51 -15.88 20.57
C PRO A 294 21.20 -14.96 19.38
N VAL A 295 20.58 -13.80 19.64
CA VAL A 295 20.36 -12.76 18.62
C VAL A 295 21.71 -12.25 18.11
N LEU A 296 21.83 -12.10 16.79
CA LEU A 296 23.06 -11.60 16.18
C LEU A 296 23.20 -10.09 16.42
N GLY A 297 24.40 -9.65 16.77
CA GLY A 297 24.71 -8.21 16.80
C GLY A 297 24.77 -7.63 15.39
N ALA A 298 24.56 -6.31 15.27
CA ALA A 298 24.50 -5.64 13.96
C ALA A 298 25.76 -5.87 13.10
N GLY A 299 26.96 -5.87 13.69
CA GLY A 299 28.21 -6.15 12.96
C GLY A 299 28.29 -7.58 12.39
N GLU A 300 27.71 -8.56 13.07
CA GLU A 300 27.65 -9.95 12.57
C GLU A 300 26.62 -10.09 11.44
N VAL A 301 25.52 -9.32 11.51
CA VAL A 301 24.56 -9.24 10.40
C VAL A 301 25.25 -8.65 9.17
N LEU A 302 25.98 -7.54 9.30
CA LEU A 302 26.73 -6.94 8.19
C LEU A 302 27.72 -7.93 7.58
N LEU A 303 28.53 -8.60 8.40
CA LEU A 303 29.53 -9.57 7.93
C LEU A 303 28.92 -10.68 7.06
N ARG A 304 27.69 -11.12 7.39
CA ARG A 304 27.01 -12.22 6.70
C ARG A 304 26.14 -11.76 5.53
N THR A 305 25.93 -10.45 5.38
CA THR A 305 25.13 -9.84 4.30
C THR A 305 25.99 -9.07 3.29
N ALA A 306 27.32 -9.06 3.50
CA ALA A 306 28.34 -8.57 2.56
C ALA A 306 28.68 -9.61 1.50
#